data_AF-V8NK21-F1
#
_entry.id   AF-V8NK21-F1
#
_cell.length_a   1.000
_cell.length_b   1.000
_cell.length_c   1.000
_cell.angle_alpha   90.00
_cell.angle_beta   90.00
_cell.angle_gamma   90.00
#
_symmetry.space_group_name_H-M   'P 1'
#
loop_
_entity.id
_entity.type
_entity.pdbx_description
1 polymer ?
#
loop_
_entity_poly.entity_id
_entity_poly.type
_entity_poly.pdbx_seq_one_letter_code
_entity_poly.pdbx_strand_id
1 'polypeptide(L)'
;MVAPSGKINRPRTELRKKLFKRRRVLSKEKRKKHRIVGAVVDEDLITVHHLKKRSSSSRANITLSGKKKRKLLKQLRHANKEKAEMQVDVGPAQSAKRKKKKEVAPKDCPDVEMVETSMTPGLES
;
A
#
# COMPACT_ATOMS: atom_id res chain seq x y z
N MET A 1 36.87 29.46 -13.42
CA MET A 1 37.42 28.32 -12.66
C MET A 1 37.48 28.72 -11.20
N VAL A 2 36.76 28.03 -10.32
CA VAL A 2 36.71 28.40 -8.89
C VAL A 2 37.98 27.90 -8.20
N ALA A 3 38.79 28.83 -7.67
CA ALA A 3 39.97 28.51 -6.89
C ALA A 3 39.60 27.60 -5.70
N PRO A 4 40.45 26.63 -5.31
CA PRO A 4 40.13 25.70 -4.24
C PRO A 4 40.33 26.39 -2.88
N SER A 5 39.46 27.34 -2.54
CA SER A 5 39.42 27.98 -1.22
C SER A 5 38.78 27.01 -0.21
N GLY A 6 39.45 25.89 0.01
CA GLY A 6 39.23 25.06 1.18
C GLY A 6 39.99 25.71 2.32
N LYS A 7 39.27 26.36 3.26
CA LYS A 7 39.83 26.97 4.48
C LYS A 7 40.98 26.12 5.02
N ILE A 8 42.21 26.59 4.81
CA ILE A 8 43.47 25.88 5.09
C ILE A 8 43.52 25.44 6.57
N ASN A 9 42.86 26.23 7.43
CA ASN A 9 42.84 26.04 8.88
C ASN A 9 41.59 25.32 9.41
N ARG A 10 40.80 24.62 8.58
CA ARG A 10 39.62 23.88 9.09
C ARG A 10 40.07 22.53 9.69
N PRO A 11 39.68 22.21 10.95
CA PRO A 11 40.06 20.94 11.55
C PRO A 11 39.58 19.76 10.71
N ARG A 12 40.46 18.78 10.51
CA ARG A 12 40.13 17.57 9.74
C ARG A 12 39.10 16.74 10.51
N THR A 13 38.07 16.27 9.81
CA THR A 13 37.13 15.30 10.37
C THR A 13 37.84 13.98 10.69
N GLU A 14 37.29 13.21 11.64
CA GLU A 14 37.84 11.92 12.06
C GLU A 14 38.08 10.94 10.90
N LEU A 15 37.23 11.00 9.86
CA LEU A 15 37.42 10.21 8.64
C LEU A 15 38.59 10.75 7.80
N ARG A 16 38.76 12.06 7.69
CA ARG A 16 39.85 12.67 6.92
C ARG A 16 41.22 12.44 7.58
N LYS A 17 41.26 12.27 8.91
CA LYS A 17 42.44 11.79 9.65
C LYS A 17 42.75 10.31 9.35
N LYS A 18 41.72 9.45 9.20
CA LYS A 18 41.86 7.99 8.97
C LYS A 18 41.66 7.62 7.49
N LEU A 19 42.72 7.70 6.68
CA LEU A 19 42.69 7.52 5.21
C LEU A 19 41.99 6.23 4.75
N PHE A 20 42.37 5.06 5.29
CA PHE A 20 41.78 3.78 4.90
C PHE A 20 40.29 3.68 5.25
N LYS A 21 39.89 4.21 6.40
CA LYS A 21 38.47 4.26 6.81
C LYS A 21 37.68 5.18 5.87
N ARG A 22 38.23 6.33 5.51
CA ARG A 22 37.63 7.24 4.52
C ARG A 22 37.46 6.58 3.16
N ARG A 23 38.49 5.92 2.63
CA ARG A 23 38.39 5.20 1.35
C ARG A 23 37.32 4.12 1.40
N ARG A 24 37.27 3.33 2.48
CA ARG A 24 36.27 2.28 2.68
C ARG A 24 34.84 2.84 2.73
N VAL A 25 34.63 3.90 3.51
CA VAL A 25 33.30 4.55 3.65
C VAL A 25 32.86 5.13 2.32
N LEU A 26 33.71 5.92 1.66
CA LEU A 26 33.38 6.52 0.36
C LEU A 26 33.10 5.47 -0.72
N SER A 27 33.87 4.38 -0.78
CA SER A 27 33.59 3.28 -1.72
C SER A 27 32.27 2.58 -1.41
N LYS A 28 31.93 2.38 -0.12
CA LYS A 28 30.65 1.81 0.29
C LYS A 28 29.48 2.72 -0.07
N GLU A 29 29.62 4.02 0.14
CA GLU A 29 28.62 5.04 -0.25
C GLU A 29 28.44 5.09 -1.77
N LYS A 30 29.53 5.10 -2.54
CA LYS A 30 29.47 5.01 -4.00
C LYS A 30 28.70 3.76 -4.43
N ARG A 31 29.01 2.58 -3.88
CA ARG A 31 28.27 1.35 -4.19
C ARG A 31 26.78 1.43 -3.81
N LYS A 32 26.45 2.05 -2.67
CA LYS A 32 25.05 2.25 -2.25
C LYS A 32 24.28 3.17 -3.20
N LYS A 33 24.90 4.26 -3.67
CA LYS A 33 24.28 5.23 -4.60
C LYS A 33 23.93 4.60 -5.95
N HIS A 34 24.79 3.72 -6.47
CA HIS A 34 24.56 3.01 -7.74
C HIS A 34 23.80 1.70 -7.58
N ARG A 35 23.29 1.40 -6.38
CA ARG A 35 22.51 0.18 -6.17
C ARG A 35 21.15 0.36 -6.84
N ILE A 36 20.91 -0.41 -7.90
CA ILE A 36 19.59 -0.48 -8.54
C ILE A 36 18.61 -1.06 -7.51
N VAL A 37 17.53 -0.33 -7.23
CA VAL A 37 16.44 -0.74 -6.35
C VAL A 37 15.21 -0.94 -7.22
N GLY A 38 14.55 -2.10 -7.07
CA GLY A 38 13.32 -2.40 -7.79
C GLY A 38 12.16 -1.54 -7.31
N ALA A 39 11.23 -1.24 -8.22
CA ALA A 39 10.03 -0.49 -7.91
C ALA A 39 9.09 -1.31 -7.02
N VAL A 40 8.46 -0.65 -6.05
CA VAL A 40 7.39 -1.22 -5.24
C VAL A 40 6.16 -0.34 -5.42
N VAL A 41 5.15 -0.93 -6.05
CA VAL A 41 3.97 -0.19 -6.48
C VAL A 41 2.84 -0.30 -5.45
N ASP A 42 2.64 -1.49 -4.89
CA ASP A 42 1.57 -1.76 -3.93
C ASP A 42 2.15 -1.87 -2.51
N GLU A 43 2.69 -0.77 -1.96
CA GLU A 43 3.36 -0.76 -0.64
C GLU A 43 2.42 -1.16 0.51
N ASP A 44 1.17 -0.72 0.47
CA ASP A 44 0.17 -1.01 1.50
C ASP A 44 -0.36 -2.44 1.44
N LEU A 45 -0.07 -3.18 0.36
CA LEU A 45 -0.61 -4.52 0.09
C LEU A 45 0.50 -5.55 -0.12
N ILE A 46 1.62 -5.41 0.59
CA ILE A 46 2.76 -6.32 0.48
C ILE A 46 2.49 -7.63 1.24
N THR A 47 2.47 -8.76 0.53
CA THR A 47 2.45 -10.09 1.16
C THR A 47 3.83 -10.53 1.68
N VAL A 48 3.89 -11.42 2.67
CA VAL A 48 5.13 -11.99 3.24
C VAL A 48 6.10 -12.50 2.16
N HIS A 49 5.59 -13.13 1.09
CA HIS A 49 6.42 -13.58 -0.02
C HIS A 49 7.19 -12.46 -0.72
N HIS A 50 6.59 -11.28 -0.84
CA HIS A 50 7.23 -10.12 -1.42
C HIS A 50 8.31 -9.55 -0.50
N LEU A 51 8.07 -9.53 0.82
CA LEU A 51 9.10 -9.18 1.79
C LEU A 51 10.30 -10.13 1.67
N LYS A 52 10.05 -11.44 1.56
CA LYS A 52 11.10 -12.45 1.37
C LYS A 52 11.87 -12.26 0.06
N LYS A 53 11.18 -11.93 -1.05
CA LYS A 53 11.83 -11.57 -2.32
C LYS A 53 12.72 -10.33 -2.19
N ARG A 54 12.30 -9.32 -1.43
CA ARG A 54 13.07 -8.08 -1.23
C ARG A 54 14.26 -8.26 -0.29
N SER A 55 14.12 -9.08 0.75
CA SER A 55 15.23 -9.41 1.65
C SER A 55 16.33 -10.17 0.92
N SER A 56 15.95 -11.08 0.01
CA SER A 56 16.91 -11.82 -0.82
C SER A 56 17.48 -10.97 -1.97
N SER A 57 16.70 -10.07 -2.57
CA SER A 57 17.16 -9.18 -3.64
C SER A 57 16.49 -7.80 -3.60
N SER A 58 17.29 -6.75 -3.42
CA SER A 58 16.80 -5.36 -3.46
C SER A 58 16.41 -4.88 -4.86
N ARG A 59 16.77 -5.63 -5.90
CA ARG A 59 16.53 -5.29 -7.32
C ARG A 59 15.19 -5.82 -7.84
N ALA A 60 14.55 -6.73 -7.13
CA ALA A 60 13.31 -7.33 -7.59
C ALA A 60 12.16 -6.31 -7.59
N ASN A 61 11.43 -6.22 -8.71
CA ASN A 61 10.19 -5.44 -8.78
C ASN A 61 9.08 -6.16 -8.00
N ILE A 62 8.42 -5.43 -7.11
CA ILE A 62 7.35 -5.97 -6.29
C ILE A 62 6.04 -5.33 -6.73
N THR A 63 5.36 -6.04 -7.61
CA THR A 63 4.04 -5.68 -8.12
C THR A 63 3.08 -6.83 -7.85
N LEU A 64 1.89 -6.53 -7.33
CA LEU A 64 0.84 -7.54 -7.32
C LEU A 64 0.21 -7.64 -8.70
N SER A 65 0.00 -8.86 -9.17
CA SER A 65 -0.98 -9.08 -10.24
C SER A 65 -2.34 -8.55 -9.79
N GLY A 66 -3.11 -7.95 -10.71
CA GLY A 66 -4.41 -7.37 -10.41
C GLY A 66 -5.39 -8.33 -9.71
N LYS A 67 -5.35 -9.63 -10.06
CA LYS A 67 -6.15 -10.67 -9.39
C LYS A 67 -5.76 -10.81 -7.92
N LYS A 68 -4.46 -10.82 -7.63
CA LYS A 68 -3.93 -10.91 -6.25
C LYS A 68 -4.27 -9.67 -5.44
N LYS A 69 -4.12 -8.48 -6.03
CA LYS A 69 -4.49 -7.19 -5.41
C LYS A 69 -5.97 -7.17 -5.00
N ARG A 70 -6.87 -7.52 -5.93
CA ARG A 70 -8.32 -7.57 -5.66
C ARG A 70 -8.69 -8.55 -4.55
N LYS A 71 -8.09 -9.75 -4.54
CA LYS A 71 -8.35 -10.76 -3.52
C LYS A 71 -7.92 -10.32 -2.12
N LEU A 72 -6.73 -9.72 -2.00
CA LEU A 72 -6.23 -9.19 -0.73
C LEU A 72 -7.10 -8.05 -0.20
N LEU A 73 -7.50 -7.11 -1.06
CA LEU A 73 -8.42 -6.03 -0.67
C LEU A 73 -9.78 -6.58 -0.23
N LYS A 74 -10.30 -7.61 -0.89
CA LYS A 74 -11.56 -8.25 -0.49
C LYS A 74 -11.42 -8.86 0.92
N GLN A 75 -10.33 -9.57 1.20
CA GLN A 75 -10.07 -10.15 2.51
C GLN A 75 -9.96 -9.08 3.61
N LEU A 76 -9.23 -7.99 3.36
CA LEU A 76 -9.13 -6.89 4.31
C LEU A 76 -10.49 -6.23 4.59
N ARG A 77 -11.33 -6.06 3.57
CA ARG A 77 -12.70 -5.52 3.75
C ARG A 77 -13.55 -6.42 4.64
N HIS A 78 -13.52 -7.74 4.43
CA HIS A 78 -14.25 -8.69 5.29
C HIS A 78 -13.73 -8.67 6.72
N ALA A 79 -12.41 -8.77 6.91
CA ALA A 79 -11.80 -8.73 8.23
C ALA A 79 -12.09 -7.42 8.99
N ASN A 80 -12.12 -6.28 8.30
CA ASN A 80 -12.47 -5.00 8.93
C ASN A 80 -13.94 -4.92 9.30
N LYS A 81 -14.83 -5.48 8.47
CA LYS A 81 -16.27 -5.58 8.76
C LYS A 81 -16.52 -6.47 9.98
N GLU A 82 -15.92 -7.66 10.02
CA GLU A 82 -16.01 -8.60 11.14
C GLU A 82 -15.48 -7.98 12.44
N LYS A 83 -14.33 -7.28 12.38
CA LYS A 83 -13.80 -6.56 13.54
C LYS A 83 -14.73 -5.46 14.02
N ALA A 84 -15.35 -4.69 13.12
CA ALA A 84 -16.30 -3.64 13.48
C ALA A 84 -17.59 -4.20 14.09
N GLU A 85 -18.08 -5.35 13.59
CA GLU A 85 -19.25 -6.04 14.13
C GLU A 85 -18.98 -6.69 15.49
N MET A 86 -17.76 -7.18 15.73
CA MET A 86 -17.37 -7.73 17.04
C MET A 86 -17.06 -6.64 18.07
N GLN A 87 -16.65 -5.44 17.64
CA GLN A 87 -16.30 -4.32 18.52
C GLN A 87 -17.54 -3.48 18.88
N VAL A 88 -18.61 -4.15 19.30
CA VAL A 88 -19.90 -3.52 19.66
C VAL A 88 -20.03 -3.17 21.15
N ASP A 89 -19.10 -3.60 22.04
CA ASP A 89 -19.35 -3.45 23.49
C ASP A 89 -18.17 -3.04 24.40
N VAL A 90 -17.23 -2.21 23.93
CA VAL A 90 -16.28 -1.55 24.87
C VAL A 90 -15.92 -0.13 24.39
N GLY A 91 -16.72 0.87 24.78
CA GLY A 91 -16.35 2.30 24.69
C GLY A 91 -17.54 3.25 24.95
N PRO A 92 -17.39 4.30 25.79
CA PRO A 92 -18.52 4.96 26.44
C PRO A 92 -19.37 5.76 25.45
N ALA A 93 -20.68 5.72 25.64
CA ALA A 93 -21.66 6.47 24.87
C ALA A 93 -21.32 7.97 24.86
N GLN A 94 -21.04 8.52 23.68
CA GLN A 94 -21.07 9.97 23.45
C GLN A 94 -22.24 10.32 22.54
N SER A 95 -23.30 10.79 23.18
CA SER A 95 -24.44 11.44 22.57
C SER A 95 -24.03 12.77 21.91
N ALA A 96 -24.18 12.91 20.59
CA ALA A 96 -24.22 14.25 19.96
C ALA A 96 -24.91 14.25 18.58
N LYS A 97 -26.24 14.43 18.64
CA LYS A 97 -27.09 15.28 17.78
C LYS A 97 -26.87 15.24 16.24
N ARG A 98 -27.79 14.54 15.59
CA ARG A 98 -28.17 14.65 14.17
C ARG A 98 -28.45 16.11 13.77
N LYS A 99 -27.84 16.59 12.68
CA LYS A 99 -28.35 17.75 11.92
C LYS A 99 -28.68 17.29 10.49
N LYS A 100 -29.96 17.39 10.14
CA LYS A 100 -30.50 17.19 8.79
C LYS A 100 -29.98 18.30 7.86
N LYS A 101 -29.58 17.94 6.64
CA LYS A 101 -29.68 18.83 5.47
C LYS A 101 -30.27 18.05 4.29
N LYS A 102 -31.22 18.71 3.64
CA LYS A 102 -32.11 18.26 2.56
C LYS A 102 -31.37 18.03 1.23
N GLU A 103 -31.94 17.09 0.46
CA GLU A 103 -32.13 16.99 -1.01
C GLU A 103 -30.92 17.25 -1.93
N VAL A 104 -30.64 16.43 -2.95
CA VAL A 104 -31.49 16.10 -4.11
C VAL A 104 -31.10 14.73 -4.68
N ALA A 105 -32.07 13.89 -5.02
CA ALA A 105 -31.90 12.71 -5.88
C ALA A 105 -32.24 13.06 -7.34
N PRO A 106 -31.71 12.30 -8.32
CA PRO A 106 -32.65 11.73 -9.27
C PRO A 106 -32.42 10.23 -9.56
N LYS A 107 -33.54 9.50 -9.45
CA LYS A 107 -34.09 8.55 -10.43
C LYS A 107 -33.35 7.23 -10.64
N ASP A 108 -33.80 6.23 -9.91
CA ASP A 108 -34.37 4.97 -10.42
C ASP A 108 -33.71 4.34 -11.65
N CYS A 109 -32.82 3.40 -11.39
CA CYS A 109 -32.55 2.29 -12.30
C CYS A 109 -33.30 1.06 -11.76
N PRO A 110 -34.43 0.63 -12.35
CA PRO A 110 -35.05 -0.63 -11.96
C PRO A 110 -34.20 -1.80 -12.47
N ASP A 111 -33.72 -2.60 -11.52
CA ASP A 111 -33.06 -3.90 -11.70
C ASP A 111 -34.08 -4.86 -12.34
N VAL A 112 -33.83 -5.30 -13.57
CA VAL A 112 -34.73 -6.20 -14.31
C VAL A 112 -34.49 -7.62 -13.79
N GLU A 113 -35.24 -8.02 -12.78
CA GLU A 113 -35.38 -9.41 -12.35
C GLU A 113 -36.08 -10.22 -13.46
N MET A 114 -35.31 -10.92 -14.29
CA MET A 114 -35.80 -11.95 -15.19
C MET A 114 -36.18 -13.18 -14.36
N VAL A 115 -37.41 -13.20 -13.83
CA VAL A 115 -37.98 -14.39 -13.20
C VAL A 115 -38.38 -15.38 -14.29
N GLU A 116 -37.66 -16.50 -14.31
CA GLU A 116 -37.90 -17.68 -15.14
C GLU A 116 -39.27 -18.31 -14.83
N THR A 117 -40.26 -18.14 -15.70
CA THR A 117 -41.45 -19.00 -15.71
C THR A 117 -41.10 -20.30 -16.41
N SER A 118 -40.52 -21.24 -15.66
CA SER A 118 -40.77 -22.66 -15.91
C SER A 118 -42.19 -22.96 -15.43
N MET A 119 -43.01 -23.61 -16.28
CA MET A 119 -44.16 -24.49 -15.97
C MET A 119 -45.02 -24.61 -17.25
N THR A 120 -44.63 -25.52 -18.14
CA THR A 120 -45.60 -26.33 -18.90
C THR A 120 -45.83 -27.60 -18.05
N PRO A 121 -47.07 -28.12 -17.92
CA PRO A 121 -47.68 -28.89 -19.01
C PRO A 121 -49.23 -28.92 -19.07
N GLY A 122 -49.75 -29.10 -20.28
CA GLY A 122 -50.80 -30.11 -20.53
C GLY A 122 -52.27 -29.66 -20.65
N LEU A 123 -52.91 -30.26 -21.67
CA LEU A 123 -54.31 -30.70 -21.79
C LEU A 123 -55.37 -29.73 -22.40
N GLU A 124 -55.75 -30.12 -23.62
CA GLU A 124 -57.13 -30.31 -24.12
C GLU A 124 -58.10 -29.11 -24.13
N SER A 125 -58.42 -28.62 -25.33
CA SER A 125 -59.74 -28.75 -25.99
C SER A 125 -59.68 -28.20 -27.41
#